data_AF-A0A7C3V967-F1
#
_entry.id   AF-A0A7C3V967-F1
#
_cell.length_a   1.000
_cell.length_b   1.000
_cell.length_c   1.000
_cell.angle_alpha   90.00
_cell.angle_beta   90.00
_cell.angle_gamma   90.00
#
_symmetry.space_group_name_H-M   'P 1'
#
loop_
_entity.id
_entity.type
_entity.pdbx_description
1 polymer ?
#
loop_
_entity_poly.entity_id
_entity_poly.type
_entity_poly.pdbx_seq_one_letter_code
_entity_poly.pdbx_strand_id
1 'polypeptide(L)'
;ENLGAIDSGDLVDMADKMGKQLARSLKINQIRRFLDALRKIEQEFYQVTDSSGAHQTEKVKHNLSMLRPKLAYAVGRDRNVKPLMTVLEPAIKAAAKNPDQSFEKLLRFMEAIIAYHRYYEGN
;
A
#
# COMPACT_ATOMS: atom_id res chain seq x y z
N GLU A 1 4.84 1.49 -13.71
CA GLU A 1 3.60 1.46 -14.50
C GLU A 1 2.49 2.19 -13.74
N ASN A 2 1.47 2.66 -14.45
CA ASN A 2 0.40 3.51 -13.92
C ASN A 2 -0.67 2.63 -13.25
N LEU A 3 -0.81 2.66 -11.92
CA LEU A 3 -1.91 1.98 -11.21
C LEU A 3 -3.29 2.39 -11.74
N GLY A 4 -3.41 3.60 -12.31
CA GLY A 4 -4.62 4.07 -12.95
C GLY A 4 -5.09 3.15 -14.09
N ALA A 5 -4.17 2.46 -14.77
CA ALA A 5 -4.45 1.61 -15.93
C ALA A 5 -4.55 0.10 -15.63
N ILE A 6 -4.27 -0.34 -14.39
CA ILE A 6 -4.41 -1.75 -14.00
C ILE A 6 -5.90 -2.03 -13.74
N ASP A 7 -6.41 -3.10 -14.34
CA ASP A 7 -7.79 -3.54 -14.15
C ASP A 7 -8.03 -4.03 -12.71
N SER A 8 -9.28 -3.92 -12.25
CA SER A 8 -9.65 -4.36 -10.89
C SER A 8 -9.46 -5.87 -10.70
N GLY A 9 -9.68 -6.68 -11.74
CA GLY A 9 -9.44 -8.13 -11.69
C GLY A 9 -7.97 -8.48 -11.49
N ASP A 10 -7.08 -7.81 -12.23
CA ASP A 10 -5.63 -8.03 -12.13
C ASP A 10 -5.08 -7.72 -10.72
N LEU A 11 -5.61 -6.67 -10.06
CA LEU A 11 -5.22 -6.32 -8.69
C LEU A 11 -5.64 -7.38 -7.68
N VAL A 12 -6.82 -7.98 -7.85
CA VAL A 12 -7.32 -9.04 -6.96
C VAL A 12 -6.48 -10.30 -7.11
N ASP A 13 -6.19 -10.73 -8.33
CA ASP A 13 -5.34 -11.90 -8.60
C ASP A 13 -3.91 -11.72 -8.08
N MET A 14 -3.38 -10.50 -8.20
CA MET A 14 -2.08 -10.15 -7.64
C MET A 14 -2.12 -10.19 -6.11
N ALA A 15 -3.19 -9.66 -5.50
CA ALA A 15 -3.36 -9.68 -4.06
C ALA A 15 -3.49 -11.10 -3.50
N ASP A 16 -4.17 -12.01 -4.20
CA ASP A 16 -4.29 -13.43 -3.86
C ASP A 16 -2.91 -14.10 -3.81
N LYS A 17 -2.16 -14.02 -4.92
CA LYS A 17 -0.80 -14.57 -5.02
C LYS A 17 0.11 -14.04 -3.91
N MET A 18 0.02 -12.74 -3.64
CA MET A 18 0.81 -12.10 -2.59
C MET A 18 0.38 -12.51 -1.19
N GLY A 19 -0.92 -12.52 -0.89
CA GLY A 19 -1.45 -12.98 0.39
C GLY A 19 -0.98 -14.40 0.70
N LYS A 20 -1.07 -15.31 -0.28
CA LYS A 20 -0.57 -16.69 -0.17
C LYS A 20 0.92 -16.79 0.10
N GLN A 21 1.73 -16.01 -0.62
CA GLN A 21 3.17 -16.00 -0.45
C GLN A 21 3.56 -15.47 0.94
N LEU A 22 2.96 -14.36 1.36
CA LEU A 22 3.29 -13.68 2.61
C LEU A 22 2.80 -14.45 3.84
N ALA A 23 1.69 -15.21 3.74
CA ALA A 23 1.19 -16.05 4.83
C ALA A 23 2.22 -17.07 5.33
N ARG A 24 3.15 -17.48 4.46
CA ARG A 24 4.21 -18.44 4.80
C ARG A 24 5.38 -17.84 5.57
N SER A 25 5.57 -16.52 5.52
CA SER A 25 6.83 -15.89 5.95
C SER A 25 6.69 -14.60 6.75
N LEU A 26 5.50 -14.01 6.82
CA LEU A 26 5.24 -12.78 7.57
C LEU A 26 4.04 -12.95 8.49
N LYS A 27 4.19 -12.46 9.73
CA LYS A 27 3.05 -12.31 10.64
C LYS A 27 2.17 -11.18 10.14
N ILE A 28 0.85 -11.37 10.21
CA ILE A 28 -0.10 -10.35 9.77
C ILE A 28 0.13 -8.97 10.42
N ASN A 29 0.59 -8.92 11.68
CA ASN A 29 0.86 -7.66 12.37
C ASN A 29 1.97 -6.84 11.69
N GLN A 30 2.92 -7.47 10.99
CA GLN A 30 3.93 -6.75 10.21
C GLN A 30 3.30 -6.08 8.98
N ILE A 31 2.32 -6.75 8.36
CA ILE A 31 1.59 -6.25 7.19
C ILE A 31 0.61 -5.14 7.59
N ARG A 32 -0.13 -5.32 8.69
CA ARG A 32 -1.10 -4.33 9.21
C ARG A 32 -0.46 -2.99 9.56
N ARG A 33 0.77 -2.96 10.06
CA ARG A 33 1.50 -1.71 10.33
C ARG A 33 1.65 -0.82 9.08
N PHE A 34 1.75 -1.41 7.89
CA PHE A 34 1.78 -0.66 6.64
C PHE A 34 0.40 -0.10 6.30
N LEU A 35 -0.66 -0.89 6.50
CA LEU A 35 -2.04 -0.40 6.35
C LEU A 35 -2.32 0.75 7.32
N ASP A 36 -1.89 0.66 8.59
CA ASP A 36 -2.05 1.74 9.57
C ASP A 36 -1.38 3.05 9.11
N ALA A 37 -0.19 2.94 8.48
CA ALA A 37 0.48 4.10 7.92
C ALA A 37 -0.28 4.70 6.72
N LEU A 38 -0.87 3.86 5.86
CA LEU A 38 -1.72 4.32 4.75
C LEU A 38 -3.01 4.97 5.26
N ARG A 39 -3.67 4.41 6.27
CA ARG A 39 -4.89 4.97 6.89
C ARG A 39 -4.65 6.35 7.51
N LYS A 40 -3.47 6.60 8.09
CA LYS A 40 -3.10 7.94 8.55
C LYS A 40 -2.98 8.94 7.41
N ILE A 41 -2.39 8.54 6.28
CA ILE A 41 -2.27 9.40 5.10
C ILE A 41 -3.64 9.62 4.47
N GLU A 42 -4.52 8.62 4.49
CA GLU A 42 -5.90 8.72 4.01
C GLU A 42 -6.70 9.76 4.81
N GLN A 43 -6.57 9.77 6.14
CA GLN A 43 -7.19 10.80 6.98
C GLN A 43 -6.71 12.21 6.60
N GLU A 44 -5.40 12.38 6.39
CA GLU A 44 -4.84 13.65 5.92
C GLU A 44 -5.38 14.01 4.53
N PHE A 45 -5.49 13.04 3.62
CA PHE A 45 -5.97 13.23 2.25
C PHE A 45 -7.42 13.72 2.22
N TYR A 46 -8.33 13.12 2.99
CA TYR A 46 -9.72 13.58 3.04
C TYR A 46 -9.86 14.97 3.68
N GLN A 47 -9.03 15.31 4.66
CA GLN A 47 -8.99 16.69 5.20
C GLN A 47 -8.56 17.71 4.13
N VAL A 48 -7.67 17.33 3.21
CA VAL A 48 -7.28 18.16 2.06
C VAL A 48 -8.42 18.31 1.06
N THR A 49 -9.12 17.23 0.73
CA THR A 49 -10.22 17.30 -0.26
C THR A 49 -11.35 18.20 0.23
N ASP A 50 -11.55 18.29 1.53
CA ASP A 50 -12.51 19.19 2.17
C ASP A 50 -12.00 20.65 2.28
N SER A 51 -10.67 20.86 2.16
CA SER A 51 -9.99 22.15 2.33
C SER A 51 -9.03 22.42 1.17
N SER A 52 -9.46 23.17 0.15
CA SER A 52 -8.78 23.41 -1.14
C SER A 52 -7.40 24.14 -1.05
N GLY A 53 -6.41 23.53 -0.40
CA GLY A 53 -5.08 24.11 -0.19
C GLY A 53 -3.97 23.29 -0.84
N ALA A 54 -3.31 23.85 -1.86
CA ALA A 54 -2.20 23.22 -2.60
C ALA A 54 -1.06 22.71 -1.69
N HIS A 55 -0.78 23.40 -0.57
CA HIS A 55 0.24 22.97 0.40
C HIS A 55 -0.09 21.62 1.06
N GLN A 56 -1.36 21.34 1.32
CA GLN A 56 -1.76 20.08 1.95
C GLN A 56 -1.68 18.92 0.95
N THR A 57 -1.99 19.14 -0.32
CA THR A 57 -1.81 18.14 -1.38
C THR A 57 -0.34 17.71 -1.50
N GLU A 58 0.61 18.66 -1.47
CA GLU A 58 2.04 18.34 -1.51
C GLU A 58 2.50 17.56 -0.27
N LYS A 59 1.93 17.87 0.91
CA LYS A 59 2.17 17.09 2.13
C LYS A 59 1.74 15.62 1.96
N VAL A 60 0.56 15.37 1.37
CA VAL A 60 0.10 13.98 1.10
C VAL A 60 1.05 13.26 0.15
N LYS A 61 1.42 13.90 -0.97
CA LYS A 61 2.38 13.31 -1.94
C LYS A 61 3.73 12.99 -1.30
N HIS A 62 4.22 13.87 -0.43
CA HIS A 62 5.44 13.65 0.33
C HIS A 62 5.29 12.44 1.28
N ASN A 63 4.21 12.37 2.04
CA ASN A 63 3.96 11.29 2.99
C ASN A 63 3.82 9.91 2.30
N LEU A 64 3.16 9.86 1.13
CA LEU A 64 3.12 8.67 0.29
C LEU A 64 4.53 8.27 -0.17
N SER A 65 5.32 9.23 -0.64
CA SER A 65 6.71 8.99 -1.08
C SER A 65 7.58 8.42 0.04
N MET A 66 7.35 8.87 1.28
CA MET A 66 8.07 8.41 2.48
C MET A 66 7.74 6.98 2.91
N LEU A 67 6.71 6.33 2.35
CA LEU A 67 6.47 4.91 2.57
C LEU A 67 7.57 4.02 1.95
N ARG A 68 8.21 4.48 0.88
CA ARG A 68 9.29 3.73 0.18
C ARG A 68 10.54 3.54 1.06
N PRO A 69 11.14 4.58 1.66
CA PRO A 69 12.27 4.36 2.58
C PRO A 69 11.88 3.57 3.83
N LYS A 70 10.62 3.68 4.32
CA LYS A 70 10.13 2.84 5.42
C LYS A 70 10.08 1.36 5.04
N LEU A 71 9.62 1.03 3.83
CA LEU A 71 9.66 -0.33 3.28
C LEU A 71 11.10 -0.83 3.13
N ALA A 72 12.00 -0.01 2.56
CA ALA A 72 13.40 -0.39 2.40
C ALA A 72 14.07 -0.71 3.76
N TYR A 73 13.79 0.09 4.79
CA TYR A 73 14.25 -0.18 6.14
C TYR A 73 13.66 -1.48 6.71
N ALA A 74 12.36 -1.71 6.52
CA ALA A 74 11.72 -2.95 6.96
C ALA A 74 12.34 -4.18 6.29
N VAL A 75 12.65 -4.10 4.98
CA VAL A 75 13.39 -5.15 4.25
C VAL A 75 14.80 -5.35 4.79
N GLY A 76 15.49 -4.26 5.18
CA GLY A 76 16.80 -4.33 5.82
C GLY A 76 16.78 -5.06 7.17
N ARG A 77 15.67 -4.98 7.91
CA ARG A 77 15.48 -5.71 9.18
C ARG A 77 14.96 -7.14 9.00
N ASP A 78 14.07 -7.35 8.04
CA ASP A 78 13.44 -8.63 7.77
C ASP A 78 13.27 -8.81 6.26
N ARG A 79 14.09 -9.69 5.68
CA ARG A 79 14.08 -9.94 4.23
C ARG A 79 12.76 -10.53 3.74
N ASN A 80 11.95 -11.12 4.62
CA ASN A 80 10.63 -11.64 4.27
C ASN A 80 9.64 -10.54 3.87
N VAL A 81 9.95 -9.27 4.16
CA VAL A 81 9.17 -8.10 3.72
C VAL A 81 9.42 -7.75 2.25
N LYS A 82 10.52 -8.23 1.66
CA LYS A 82 10.91 -7.86 0.29
C LYS A 82 9.82 -8.10 -0.76
N PRO A 83 9.09 -9.24 -0.77
CA PRO A 83 8.02 -9.46 -1.72
C PRO A 83 6.91 -8.41 -1.62
N LEU A 84 6.54 -8.01 -0.39
CA LEU A 84 5.55 -6.94 -0.17
C LEU A 84 6.06 -5.61 -0.74
N MET A 85 7.33 -5.26 -0.50
CA MET A 85 7.93 -4.04 -1.04
C MET A 85 7.94 -4.02 -2.57
N THR A 86 8.32 -5.13 -3.22
CA THR A 86 8.39 -5.23 -4.69
C THR A 86 7.06 -4.87 -5.35
N VAL A 87 5.96 -5.26 -4.71
CA VAL A 87 4.60 -5.06 -5.22
C VAL A 87 4.03 -3.69 -4.82
N LEU A 88 4.30 -3.22 -3.61
CA LEU A 88 3.81 -1.91 -3.14
C LEU A 88 4.60 -0.73 -3.70
N GLU A 89 5.89 -0.87 -4.03
CA GLU A 89 6.69 0.26 -4.52
C GLU A 89 6.12 0.95 -5.78
N PRO A 90 5.78 0.24 -6.86
CA PRO A 90 5.16 0.87 -8.03
C PRO A 90 3.81 1.50 -7.68
N ALA A 91 3.06 0.85 -6.78
CA ALA A 91 1.77 1.32 -6.33
C ALA A 91 1.87 2.65 -5.55
N ILE A 92 2.83 2.74 -4.64
CA ILE A 92 3.14 3.95 -3.88
C ILE A 92 3.61 5.08 -4.80
N LYS A 93 4.45 4.80 -5.81
CA LYS A 93 4.90 5.82 -6.78
C LYS A 93 3.71 6.41 -7.56
N ALA A 94 2.78 5.57 -7.99
CA ALA A 94 1.59 6.03 -8.70
C ALA A 94 0.69 6.87 -7.78
N ALA A 95 0.44 6.41 -6.55
CA ALA A 95 -0.31 7.17 -5.55
C ALA A 95 0.35 8.53 -5.23
N ALA A 96 1.67 8.58 -5.06
CA ALA A 96 2.38 9.84 -4.80
C ALA A 96 2.35 10.80 -5.99
N LYS A 97 2.31 10.28 -7.23
CA LYS A 97 2.23 11.09 -8.45
C LYS A 97 0.83 11.68 -8.66
N ASN A 98 -0.21 10.87 -8.44
CA ASN A 98 -1.60 11.25 -8.63
C ASN A 98 -2.48 10.65 -7.52
N PRO A 99 -2.49 11.26 -6.32
CA PRO A 99 -3.22 10.74 -5.16
C PRO A 99 -4.70 10.53 -5.46
N ASP A 100 -5.35 11.48 -6.13
CA ASP A 100 -6.79 11.47 -6.41
C ASP A 100 -7.24 10.23 -7.20
N GLN A 101 -6.40 9.71 -8.09
CA GLN A 101 -6.75 8.57 -8.94
C GLN A 101 -6.20 7.23 -8.45
N SER A 102 -5.09 7.26 -7.70
CA SER A 102 -4.29 6.05 -7.43
C SER A 102 -4.22 5.68 -5.95
N PHE A 103 -4.52 6.59 -5.03
CA PHE A 103 -4.37 6.30 -3.61
C PHE A 103 -5.42 5.30 -3.11
N GLU A 104 -6.68 5.46 -3.50
CA GLU A 104 -7.74 4.50 -3.15
C GLU A 104 -7.43 3.10 -3.68
N LYS A 105 -6.90 3.00 -4.91
CA LYS A 105 -6.46 1.72 -5.49
C LYS A 105 -5.35 1.07 -4.67
N LEU A 106 -4.35 1.84 -4.23
CA LEU A 106 -3.29 1.36 -3.33
C LEU A 106 -3.86 0.83 -2.01
N LEU A 107 -4.83 1.55 -1.42
CA LEU A 107 -5.45 1.15 -0.16
C LEU A 107 -6.22 -0.16 -0.31
N ARG A 108 -7.12 -0.24 -1.31
CA ARG A 108 -7.90 -1.45 -1.61
C ARG A 108 -6.99 -2.65 -1.90
N PHE A 109 -5.88 -2.42 -2.60
CA PHE A 109 -4.91 -3.47 -2.89
C PHE A 109 -4.21 -3.99 -1.61
N MET A 110 -3.82 -3.08 -0.71
CA MET A 110 -3.26 -3.46 0.60
C MET A 110 -4.26 -4.26 1.44
N GLU A 111 -5.54 -3.88 1.42
CA GLU A 111 -6.60 -4.60 2.12
C GLU A 111 -6.84 -5.99 1.55
N ALA A 112 -6.86 -6.12 0.22
CA ALA A 112 -6.98 -7.41 -0.46
C ALA A 112 -5.82 -8.34 -0.08
N ILE A 113 -4.57 -7.84 -0.05
CA ILE A 113 -3.40 -8.63 0.40
C ILE A 113 -3.61 -9.13 1.84
N ILE A 114 -4.12 -8.29 2.74
CA ILE A 114 -4.39 -8.66 4.14
C ILE A 114 -5.51 -9.70 4.24
N ALA A 115 -6.57 -9.56 3.43
CA ALA A 115 -7.67 -10.51 3.39
C ALA A 115 -7.20 -11.90 2.91
N TYR A 116 -6.45 -11.96 1.81
CA TYR A 116 -5.88 -13.22 1.32
C TYR A 116 -4.82 -13.78 2.24
N HIS A 117 -3.98 -12.94 2.87
CA HIS A 117 -3.05 -13.39 3.91
C HIS A 117 -3.79 -14.13 5.02
N ARG A 118 -4.88 -13.55 5.56
CA ARG A 118 -5.72 -14.21 6.57
C ARG A 118 -6.32 -15.52 6.08
N TYR A 119 -6.82 -15.53 4.85
CA TYR A 119 -7.41 -16.72 4.23
C TYR A 119 -6.41 -17.89 4.17
N TYR A 120 -5.13 -17.62 3.89
CA TYR A 120 -4.08 -18.64 3.82
C TYR A 120 -3.32 -18.88 5.14
N GLU A 121 -3.38 -17.97 6.12
CA GLU A 121 -2.79 -18.17 7.46
C GLU A 121 -3.63 -19.12 8.32
N GLY A 122 -4.94 -19.20 8.07
CA GLY A 122 -5.90 -20.04 8.83
C GLY A 122 -6.10 -21.46 8.30
N ASN A 123 -5.36 -21.88 7.27
CA ASN A 123 -5.35 -23.23 6.68
C ASN A 123 -3.94 -23.82 6.77
#